data_AF-A0A374I8T3-F1
#
_entry.id   AF-A0A374I8T3-F1
#
_cell.length_a   1.000
_cell.length_b   1.000
_cell.length_c   1.000
_cell.angle_alpha   90.00
_cell.angle_beta   90.00
_cell.angle_gamma   90.00
#
_symmetry.space_group_name_H-M   'P 1'
#
loop_
_entity.id
_entity.type
_entity.pdbx_description
1 polymer ?
#
loop_
_entity_poly.entity_id
_entity_poly.type
_entity_poly.pdbx_seq_one_letter_code
_entity_poly.pdbx_strand_id
1 'polypeptide(L)'
;MDYTVLDLEMTGLAPKRDKVIEIGAVRVRNGEIADTYGTLVRPGMSIPETVVQLTGITDEMAALGKEENVAMQELLQFIGDDILVGHNLIFDYSFLKQWAVNQKIPLELSACDTLRIARALLPGAQSKKLESLCEYFQIEREHAHRALDDAVETYKVFENLKSIEGVSMELFVPKPLVYKAKRQTPATEHQKERLRELLEQYGRKDSISWETLTRSEASRLQDKIRAGKL
;
A
#
# COMPACT_ATOMS: atom_id res chain seq x y z
N MET A 1 5.20 -7.93 22.89
CA MET A 1 5.72 -7.14 21.77
C MET A 1 4.58 -6.24 21.34
N ASP A 2 4.83 -4.95 21.32
CA ASP A 2 3.86 -3.97 20.85
C ASP A 2 4.18 -3.65 19.40
N TYR A 3 3.16 -3.57 18.56
CA TYR A 3 3.31 -3.45 17.12
C TYR A 3 2.08 -2.81 16.49
N THR A 4 2.25 -2.36 15.24
CA THR A 4 1.15 -1.90 14.41
C THR A 4 1.01 -2.81 13.19
N VAL A 5 -0.17 -3.38 12.98
CA VAL A 5 -0.49 -4.10 11.75
C VAL A 5 -0.88 -3.09 10.68
N LEU A 6 -0.38 -3.26 9.46
CA LEU A 6 -0.66 -2.37 8.33
C LEU A 6 -1.11 -3.18 7.12
N ASP A 7 -2.15 -2.68 6.47
CA ASP A 7 -2.60 -3.07 5.14
C ASP A 7 -3.05 -1.82 4.37
N LEU A 8 -2.81 -1.80 3.06
CA LEU A 8 -3.12 -0.70 2.16
C LEU A 8 -3.82 -1.21 0.89
N GLU A 9 -4.85 -0.49 0.45
CA GLU A 9 -5.42 -0.69 -0.88
C GLU A 9 -4.90 0.37 -1.85
N MET A 10 -4.66 -0.01 -3.10
CA MET A 10 -4.07 0.88 -4.11
C MET A 10 -4.75 0.76 -5.48
N THR A 11 -4.61 1.79 -6.31
CA THR A 11 -5.06 1.77 -7.71
C THR A 11 -4.24 0.83 -8.63
N GLY A 12 -3.23 0.13 -8.11
CA GLY A 12 -2.33 -0.72 -8.88
C GLY A 12 -1.08 -1.13 -8.11
N LEU A 13 -0.10 -1.73 -8.80
CA LEU A 13 1.06 -2.39 -8.18
C LEU A 13 2.38 -1.63 -8.26
N ALA A 14 2.41 -0.42 -8.83
CA ALA A 14 3.61 0.36 -9.05
C ALA A 14 3.64 1.61 -8.15
N PRO A 15 4.41 1.63 -7.05
CA PRO A 15 4.46 2.73 -6.08
C PRO A 15 4.77 4.12 -6.65
N LYS A 16 5.40 4.17 -7.83
CA LYS A 16 5.74 5.43 -8.52
C LYS A 16 4.61 6.01 -9.36
N ARG A 17 3.57 5.24 -9.64
CA ARG A 17 2.51 5.60 -10.59
C ARG A 17 1.14 5.49 -9.95
N ASP A 18 0.95 4.39 -9.24
CA ASP A 18 -0.32 4.02 -8.66
C ASP A 18 -0.44 4.68 -7.27
N LYS A 19 -1.66 4.80 -6.77
CA LYS A 19 -2.01 5.61 -5.61
C LYS A 19 -2.68 4.79 -4.54
N VAL A 20 -2.41 5.11 -3.27
CA VAL A 20 -3.15 4.51 -2.15
C VAL A 20 -4.56 5.09 -2.13
N ILE A 21 -5.54 4.21 -1.93
CA ILE A 21 -6.98 4.54 -1.90
C ILE A 21 -7.63 4.20 -0.56
N GLU A 22 -7.02 3.32 0.24
CA GLU A 22 -7.45 3.06 1.62
C GLU A 22 -6.23 2.70 2.48
N ILE A 23 -6.29 3.08 3.76
CA ILE A 23 -5.32 2.73 4.78
C ILE A 23 -6.06 2.00 5.90
N GLY A 24 -5.54 0.84 6.30
CA GLY A 24 -5.95 0.12 7.50
C GLY A 24 -4.77 -0.13 8.41
N ALA A 25 -4.84 0.33 9.65
CA ALA A 25 -3.82 0.10 10.66
C ALA A 25 -4.43 -0.26 12.00
N VAL A 26 -3.84 -1.27 12.66
CA VAL A 26 -4.29 -1.78 13.96
C VAL A 26 -3.13 -1.74 14.93
N ARG A 27 -3.24 -0.95 15.99
CA ARG A 27 -2.23 -0.87 17.04
C ARG A 27 -2.52 -1.94 18.07
N VAL A 28 -1.52 -2.77 18.36
CA VAL A 28 -1.62 -3.88 19.31
C VAL A 28 -0.70 -3.64 20.49
N ARG A 29 -1.25 -3.78 21.70
CA ARG A 29 -0.51 -3.67 22.97
C ARG A 29 -0.82 -4.88 23.82
N ASN A 30 0.22 -5.51 24.37
CA ASN A 30 0.07 -6.72 25.18
C ASN A 30 -0.75 -7.86 24.52
N GLY A 31 -0.74 -7.94 23.18
CA GLY A 31 -1.47 -8.95 22.41
C GLY A 31 -2.93 -8.61 22.10
N GLU A 32 -3.43 -7.45 22.55
CA GLU A 32 -4.79 -6.99 22.31
C GLU A 32 -4.81 -5.73 21.44
N ILE A 33 -5.87 -5.57 20.66
CA ILE A 33 -6.09 -4.35 19.87
C ILE A 33 -6.31 -3.19 20.84
N ALA A 34 -5.44 -2.19 20.77
CA ALA A 34 -5.48 -0.99 21.60
C ALA A 34 -6.10 0.20 20.88
N ASP A 35 -5.91 0.29 19.56
CA ASP A 35 -6.41 1.40 18.73
C ASP A 35 -6.45 0.98 17.25
N THR A 36 -7.24 1.71 16.45
CA THR A 36 -7.34 1.47 15.00
C THR A 36 -7.34 2.79 14.24
N TYR A 37 -6.71 2.79 13.07
CA TYR A 37 -6.75 3.88 12.12
C TYR A 37 -7.18 3.36 10.74
N GLY A 38 -8.34 3.82 10.28
CA GLY A 38 -8.89 3.47 8.97
C GLY A 38 -9.32 4.73 8.22
N THR A 39 -8.92 4.88 6.95
CA THR A 39 -9.37 5.99 6.12
C THR A 39 -9.31 5.67 4.64
N LEU A 40 -10.28 6.20 3.88
CA LEU A 40 -10.14 6.34 2.43
C LEU A 40 -9.17 7.48 2.10
N VAL A 41 -8.47 7.34 0.98
CA VAL A 41 -7.50 8.29 0.45
C VAL A 41 -7.91 8.68 -0.96
N ARG A 42 -7.88 9.98 -1.25
CA ARG A 42 -8.19 10.52 -2.56
C ARG A 42 -6.98 10.35 -3.49
N PRO A 43 -7.07 9.52 -4.55
CA PRO A 43 -5.91 9.21 -5.40
C PRO A 43 -5.57 10.32 -6.41
N GLY A 44 -6.51 11.22 -6.72
CA GLY A 44 -6.31 12.24 -7.76
C GLY A 44 -6.22 11.67 -9.18
N MET A 45 -6.69 10.45 -9.38
CA MET A 45 -6.78 9.72 -10.65
C MET A 45 -7.93 8.73 -10.59
N SER A 46 -8.44 8.28 -11.75
CA SER A 46 -9.48 7.25 -11.79
C SER A 46 -8.96 5.90 -11.28
N ILE A 47 -9.78 5.22 -10.49
CA ILE A 47 -9.52 3.88 -9.99
C ILE A 47 -9.83 2.87 -11.12
N PRO A 48 -8.90 1.97 -11.48
CA PRO A 48 -9.20 0.95 -12.50
C PRO A 48 -10.37 0.06 -12.09
N GLU A 49 -11.24 -0.26 -13.03
CA GLU A 49 -12.42 -1.11 -12.80
C GLU A 49 -12.08 -2.44 -12.11
N THR A 50 -10.93 -3.04 -12.45
CA THR A 50 -10.45 -4.28 -11.79
C THR A 50 -10.16 -4.09 -10.30
N VAL A 51 -9.72 -2.90 -9.88
CA VAL A 51 -9.49 -2.56 -8.47
C VAL A 51 -10.83 -2.28 -7.78
N VAL A 52 -11.77 -1.59 -8.44
CA VAL A 52 -13.13 -1.38 -7.92
C VAL A 52 -13.81 -2.73 -7.68
N GLN A 53 -13.72 -3.66 -8.62
CA GLN A 53 -14.28 -5.01 -8.50
C GLN A 53 -13.65 -5.83 -7.36
N LEU A 54 -12.36 -5.61 -7.08
CA LEU A 54 -11.64 -6.31 -6.04
C LEU A 54 -11.96 -5.76 -4.64
N THR A 55 -11.93 -4.43 -4.49
CA THR A 55 -11.96 -3.72 -3.20
C THR A 55 -13.33 -3.15 -2.85
N GLY A 56 -14.21 -3.00 -3.85
CA GLY A 56 -15.46 -2.24 -3.73
C GLY A 56 -15.30 -0.73 -3.64
N ILE A 57 -14.06 -0.19 -3.66
CA ILE A 57 -13.80 1.24 -3.53
C ILE A 57 -14.01 1.91 -4.89
N THR A 58 -15.07 2.71 -4.98
CA THR A 58 -15.41 3.50 -6.19
C THR A 58 -14.68 4.84 -6.21
N ASP A 59 -14.62 5.46 -7.40
CA ASP A 59 -14.10 6.83 -7.55
C ASP A 59 -14.88 7.83 -6.67
N GLU A 60 -16.20 7.66 -6.54
CA GLU A 60 -17.05 8.51 -5.70
C GLU A 60 -16.72 8.37 -4.22
N MET A 61 -16.47 7.15 -3.75
CA MET A 61 -16.05 6.90 -2.37
C MET A 61 -14.67 7.51 -2.08
N ALA A 62 -13.69 7.23 -2.94
CA ALA A 62 -12.33 7.74 -2.77
C ALA A 62 -12.25 9.27 -2.88
N ALA A 63 -13.14 9.90 -3.67
CA ALA A 63 -13.26 11.35 -3.75
C ALA A 63 -13.70 12.02 -2.45
N LEU A 64 -14.29 11.26 -1.49
CA LEU A 64 -14.61 11.74 -0.14
C LEU A 64 -13.47 11.48 0.85
N GLY A 65 -12.45 10.75 0.44
CA GLY A 65 -11.27 10.43 1.24
C GLY A 65 -10.36 11.64 1.52
N LYS A 66 -9.41 11.41 2.42
CA LYS A 66 -8.38 12.38 2.79
C LYS A 66 -7.37 12.57 1.66
N GLU A 67 -6.73 13.73 1.63
CA GLU A 67 -5.56 13.95 0.77
C GLU A 67 -4.41 13.00 1.15
N GLU A 68 -3.70 12.45 0.16
CA GLU A 68 -2.63 11.45 0.35
C GLU A 68 -1.61 11.87 1.41
N ASN A 69 -1.14 13.12 1.36
CA ASN A 69 -0.16 13.62 2.33
C ASN A 69 -0.68 13.67 3.76
N VAL A 70 -1.97 14.02 3.96
CA VAL A 70 -2.57 14.08 5.28
C VAL A 70 -2.72 12.66 5.83
N ALA A 71 -3.31 11.76 5.05
CA ALA A 71 -3.56 10.38 5.45
C ALA A 71 -2.26 9.63 5.79
N MET A 72 -1.19 9.83 5.01
CA MET A 72 0.11 9.21 5.23
C MET A 72 0.86 9.79 6.44
N GLN A 73 0.73 11.10 6.71
CA GLN A 73 1.30 11.70 7.91
C GLN A 73 0.62 11.20 9.18
N GLU A 74 -0.71 11.12 9.17
CA GLU A 74 -1.50 10.54 10.26
C GLU A 74 -1.15 9.06 10.45
N LEU A 75 -0.96 8.29 9.37
CA LEU A 75 -0.49 6.91 9.45
C LEU A 75 0.89 6.82 10.10
N LEU A 76 1.87 7.64 9.71
CA LEU A 76 3.19 7.63 10.35
C LEU A 76 3.11 8.00 11.85
N GLN A 77 2.25 8.95 12.21
CA GLN A 77 2.00 9.30 13.61
C GLN A 77 1.35 8.14 14.37
N PHE A 78 0.45 7.40 13.72
CA PHE A 78 -0.19 6.21 14.28
C PHE A 78 0.81 5.05 14.43
N ILE A 79 1.73 4.85 13.50
CA ILE A 79 2.78 3.83 13.63
C ILE A 79 3.74 4.21 14.76
N GLY A 80 4.19 5.47 14.81
CA GLY A 80 5.18 5.92 15.80
C GLY A 80 6.48 5.11 15.71
N ASP A 81 6.93 4.58 16.84
CA ASP A 81 8.13 3.74 16.95
C ASP A 81 7.82 2.23 16.87
N ASP A 82 6.57 1.85 16.57
CA ASP A 82 6.18 0.45 16.51
C ASP A 82 6.91 -0.28 15.38
N ILE A 83 7.21 -1.55 15.63
CA ILE A 83 7.49 -2.48 14.54
C ILE A 83 6.19 -2.74 13.78
N LEU A 84 6.31 -2.99 12.48
CA LEU A 84 5.15 -3.33 11.67
C LEU A 84 4.88 -4.84 11.65
N VAL A 85 3.62 -5.18 11.51
CA VAL A 85 3.17 -6.51 11.11
C VAL A 85 2.32 -6.35 9.87
N GLY A 86 2.40 -7.31 8.95
CA GLY A 86 1.56 -7.29 7.75
C GLY A 86 1.65 -8.60 7.00
N HIS A 87 0.88 -8.72 5.92
CA HIS A 87 0.90 -9.88 5.05
C HIS A 87 1.53 -9.51 3.71
N ASN A 88 2.75 -10.01 3.43
CA ASN A 88 3.53 -9.53 2.27
C ASN A 88 3.84 -8.01 2.31
N LEU A 89 4.04 -7.49 3.53
CA LEU A 89 4.11 -6.06 3.87
C LEU A 89 5.14 -5.23 3.08
N ILE A 90 6.13 -5.88 2.46
CA ILE A 90 7.09 -5.17 1.60
C ILE A 90 6.39 -4.40 0.47
N PHE A 91 5.21 -4.85 0.06
CA PHE A 91 4.39 -4.21 -0.95
C PHE A 91 3.77 -2.90 -0.43
N ASP A 92 3.04 -2.93 0.69
CA ASP A 92 2.48 -1.76 1.38
C ASP A 92 3.56 -0.75 1.73
N TYR A 93 4.65 -1.24 2.33
CA TYR A 93 5.80 -0.43 2.68
C TYR A 93 6.43 0.24 1.46
N SER A 94 6.37 -0.37 0.28
CA SER A 94 6.94 0.25 -0.92
C SER A 94 6.20 1.54 -1.34
N PHE A 95 4.89 1.61 -1.13
CA PHE A 95 4.10 2.83 -1.32
C PHE A 95 4.43 3.88 -0.27
N LEU A 96 4.42 3.49 1.01
CA LEU A 96 4.77 4.39 2.12
C LEU A 96 6.21 4.94 1.97
N LYS A 97 7.17 4.10 1.60
CA LYS A 97 8.57 4.48 1.36
C LYS A 97 8.71 5.39 0.15
N GLN A 98 8.01 5.13 -0.95
CA GLN A 98 8.04 6.00 -2.13
C GLN A 98 7.45 7.39 -1.82
N TRP A 99 6.34 7.44 -1.09
CA TRP A 99 5.77 8.69 -0.58
C TRP A 99 6.74 9.43 0.34
N ALA A 100 7.32 8.76 1.34
CA ALA A 100 8.27 9.37 2.29
C ALA A 100 9.51 9.95 1.57
N VAL A 101 10.08 9.21 0.60
CA VAL A 101 11.21 9.69 -0.20
C VAL A 101 10.84 10.90 -1.06
N ASN A 102 9.61 10.97 -1.58
CA ASN A 102 9.12 12.15 -2.31
C ASN A 102 9.03 13.38 -1.39
N GLN A 103 8.59 13.17 -0.15
CA GLN A 103 8.51 14.19 0.91
C GLN A 103 9.84 14.49 1.62
N LYS A 104 10.93 13.79 1.27
CA LYS A 104 12.24 13.87 1.94
C LYS A 104 12.19 13.48 3.43
N ILE A 105 11.25 12.61 3.80
CA ILE A 105 11.13 12.05 5.14
C ILE A 105 11.99 10.78 5.21
N PRO A 106 12.95 10.67 6.15
CA PRO A 106 13.63 9.41 6.42
C PRO A 106 12.63 8.43 7.03
N LEU A 107 12.56 7.21 6.50
CA LEU A 107 11.63 6.18 6.96
C LEU A 107 12.35 4.84 6.98
N GLU A 108 12.71 4.36 8.16
CA GLU A 108 13.33 3.05 8.33
C GLU A 108 12.50 2.29 9.36
N LEU A 109 11.80 1.24 8.91
CA LEU A 109 10.92 0.43 9.74
C LEU A 109 11.39 -1.02 9.72
N SER A 110 11.14 -1.73 10.81
CA SER A 110 11.31 -3.19 10.88
C SER A 110 9.96 -3.85 10.98
N ALA A 111 9.86 -5.08 10.47
CA ALA A 111 8.58 -5.78 10.43
C ALA A 111 8.66 -7.29 10.59
N CYS A 112 7.55 -7.86 11.04
CA CYS A 112 7.24 -9.28 10.94
C CYS A 112 6.25 -9.50 9.81
N ASP A 113 6.60 -10.36 8.85
CA ASP A 113 5.75 -10.65 7.70
C ASP A 113 5.05 -12.01 7.89
N THR A 114 3.74 -11.98 8.07
CA THR A 114 2.92 -13.17 8.33
C THR A 114 3.00 -14.17 7.18
N LEU A 115 3.17 -13.73 5.92
CA LEU A 115 3.33 -14.63 4.79
C LEU A 115 4.62 -15.45 4.93
N ARG A 116 5.71 -14.81 5.34
CA ARG A 116 7.01 -15.47 5.54
C ARG A 116 6.97 -16.44 6.72
N ILE A 117 6.35 -16.01 7.82
CA ILE A 117 6.18 -16.83 9.03
C ILE A 117 5.31 -18.05 8.71
N ALA A 118 4.15 -17.85 8.07
CA ALA A 118 3.25 -18.92 7.72
C ALA A 118 3.89 -19.94 6.76
N ARG A 119 4.70 -19.50 5.80
CA ARG A 119 5.49 -20.39 4.91
C ARG A 119 6.49 -21.27 5.67
N ALA A 120 7.07 -20.76 6.76
CA ALA A 120 8.02 -21.51 7.57
C ALA A 120 7.33 -22.52 8.49
N LEU A 121 6.12 -22.21 8.96
CA LEU A 121 5.43 -22.99 10.00
C LEU A 121 4.41 -23.99 9.47
N LEU A 122 3.67 -23.62 8.44
CA LEU A 122 2.50 -24.39 8.01
C LEU A 122 2.86 -25.33 6.84
N PRO A 123 2.12 -26.43 6.66
CA PRO A 123 2.36 -27.39 5.58
C PRO A 123 2.44 -26.73 4.20
N GLY A 124 3.31 -27.25 3.32
CA GLY A 124 3.51 -26.70 1.99
C GLY A 124 2.25 -26.73 1.10
N ALA A 125 1.37 -27.70 1.32
CA ALA A 125 0.09 -27.82 0.60
C ALA A 125 -0.93 -26.73 0.99
N GLN A 126 -0.77 -26.12 2.17
CA GLN A 126 -1.68 -25.07 2.64
C GLN A 126 -1.36 -23.75 1.93
N SER A 127 -2.34 -23.17 1.23
CA SER A 127 -2.23 -21.82 0.66
C SER A 127 -1.91 -20.80 1.75
N LYS A 128 -1.09 -19.81 1.41
CA LYS A 128 -0.61 -18.78 2.34
C LYS A 128 -1.13 -17.38 2.01
N LYS A 129 -2.13 -17.28 1.13
CA LYS A 129 -2.89 -16.02 1.00
C LYS A 129 -3.62 -15.73 2.30
N LEU A 130 -3.85 -14.46 2.61
CA LEU A 130 -4.57 -14.06 3.82
C LEU A 130 -5.93 -14.78 3.95
N GLU A 131 -6.72 -14.82 2.87
CA GLU A 131 -8.01 -15.53 2.81
C GLU A 131 -7.89 -17.00 3.28
N SER A 132 -6.90 -17.71 2.75
CA SER A 132 -6.69 -19.13 3.05
C SER A 132 -6.13 -19.35 4.46
N LEU A 133 -5.38 -18.39 5.00
CA LEU A 133 -4.91 -18.44 6.38
C LEU A 133 -6.05 -18.16 7.36
N CYS A 134 -6.96 -17.24 7.03
CA CYS A 134 -8.16 -17.01 7.81
C CYS A 134 -9.02 -18.26 7.87
N GLU A 135 -9.27 -18.92 6.72
CA GLU A 135 -9.97 -20.21 6.68
C GLU A 135 -9.27 -21.28 7.54
N TYR A 136 -7.94 -21.39 7.41
CA TYR A 136 -7.15 -22.38 8.15
C TYR A 136 -7.25 -22.19 9.67
N PHE A 137 -7.23 -20.94 10.15
CA PHE A 137 -7.34 -20.61 11.57
C PHE A 137 -8.78 -20.36 12.03
N GLN A 138 -9.78 -20.62 11.18
CA GLN A 138 -11.21 -20.41 11.48
C GLN A 138 -11.52 -18.96 11.89
N ILE A 139 -10.84 -18.01 11.25
CA ILE A 139 -11.07 -16.57 11.42
C ILE A 139 -12.20 -16.15 10.47
N GLU A 140 -13.27 -15.61 11.03
CA GLU A 140 -14.36 -15.02 10.26
C GLU A 140 -13.88 -13.79 9.50
N ARG A 141 -14.24 -13.73 8.21
CA ARG A 141 -14.00 -12.60 7.30
C ARG A 141 -15.33 -11.95 6.97
N GLU A 142 -15.46 -10.65 7.25
CA GLU A 142 -16.69 -9.89 6.95
C GLU A 142 -16.60 -9.21 5.58
N HIS A 143 -15.59 -8.36 5.35
CA HIS A 143 -15.37 -7.68 4.07
C HIS A 143 -13.94 -7.89 3.58
N ALA A 144 -13.75 -8.85 2.68
CA ALA A 144 -12.46 -9.04 2.03
C ALA A 144 -12.07 -7.78 1.23
N HIS A 145 -10.78 -7.43 1.23
CA HIS A 145 -10.22 -6.30 0.46
C HIS A 145 -10.71 -4.93 0.94
N ARG A 146 -10.94 -4.83 2.25
CA ARG A 146 -11.03 -3.57 2.97
C ARG A 146 -9.83 -3.48 3.89
N ALA A 147 -9.04 -2.42 3.75
CA ALA A 147 -7.71 -2.39 4.35
C ALA A 147 -7.73 -2.56 5.88
N LEU A 148 -8.72 -1.97 6.57
CA LEU A 148 -8.82 -2.12 8.02
C LEU A 148 -9.23 -3.54 8.44
N ASP A 149 -10.13 -4.16 7.69
CA ASP A 149 -10.59 -5.53 7.98
C ASP A 149 -9.45 -6.52 7.72
N ASP A 150 -8.72 -6.38 6.60
CA ASP A 150 -7.55 -7.20 6.27
C ASP A 150 -6.39 -6.99 7.28
N ALA A 151 -6.23 -5.79 7.85
CA ALA A 151 -5.29 -5.54 8.95
C ALA A 151 -5.71 -6.25 10.26
N VAL A 152 -7.01 -6.27 10.59
CA VAL A 152 -7.55 -7.01 11.75
C VAL A 152 -7.40 -8.52 11.54
N GLU A 153 -7.68 -9.02 10.35
CA GLU A 153 -7.47 -10.42 9.98
C GLU A 153 -6.00 -10.82 10.09
N THR A 154 -5.10 -9.96 9.59
CA THR A 154 -3.66 -10.16 9.68
C THR A 154 -3.17 -10.18 11.14
N TYR A 155 -3.72 -9.33 12.01
CA TYR A 155 -3.51 -9.41 13.47
C TYR A 155 -3.88 -10.79 14.01
N LYS A 156 -5.11 -11.26 13.72
CA LYS A 156 -5.60 -12.56 14.20
C LYS A 156 -4.73 -13.71 13.68
N VAL A 157 -4.32 -13.67 12.41
CA VAL A 157 -3.39 -14.65 11.82
C VAL A 157 -2.05 -14.63 12.52
N PHE A 158 -1.48 -13.45 12.79
CA PHE A 158 -0.20 -13.31 13.47
C PHE A 158 -0.23 -13.89 14.90
N GLU A 159 -1.27 -13.59 15.68
CA GLU A 159 -1.43 -14.14 17.03
C GLU A 159 -1.67 -15.65 17.00
N ASN A 160 -2.42 -16.18 16.02
CA ASN A 160 -2.58 -17.62 15.84
C ASN A 160 -1.25 -18.32 15.51
N LEU A 161 -0.44 -17.75 14.61
CA LEU A 161 0.89 -18.28 14.27
C LEU A 161 1.82 -18.32 15.49
N LYS A 162 1.78 -17.29 16.35
CA LYS A 162 2.54 -17.25 17.62
C LYS A 162 2.08 -18.31 18.62
N SER A 163 0.82 -18.71 18.54
CA SER A 163 0.21 -19.66 19.48
C SER A 163 0.41 -21.13 19.09
N ILE A 164 1.05 -21.40 17.93
CA ILE A 164 1.38 -22.77 17.51
C ILE A 164 2.36 -23.39 18.51
N GLU A 165 2.03 -24.59 18.99
CA GLU A 165 2.87 -25.32 19.95
C GLU A 165 4.27 -25.61 19.38
N GLY A 166 5.31 -25.36 20.19
CA GLY A 166 6.70 -25.62 19.81
C GLY A 166 7.30 -24.63 18.81
N VAL A 167 6.60 -23.54 18.49
CA VAL A 167 7.07 -22.53 17.55
C VAL A 167 8.32 -21.80 18.07
N SER A 168 9.33 -21.62 17.20
CA SER A 168 10.50 -20.79 17.55
C SER A 168 10.17 -19.31 17.45
N MET A 169 10.39 -18.59 18.56
CA MET A 169 10.20 -17.13 18.61
C MET A 169 11.16 -16.35 17.68
N GLU A 170 12.23 -16.98 17.20
CA GLU A 170 13.15 -16.39 16.23
C GLU A 170 12.46 -16.03 14.89
N LEU A 171 11.38 -16.75 14.54
CA LEU A 171 10.61 -16.46 13.33
C LEU A 171 9.84 -15.14 13.41
N PHE A 172 9.58 -14.67 14.62
CA PHE A 172 8.85 -13.43 14.91
C PHE A 172 9.79 -12.26 15.20
N VAL A 173 11.10 -12.44 15.08
CA VAL A 173 12.06 -11.33 15.21
C VAL A 173 11.86 -10.36 14.03
N PRO A 174 11.55 -9.07 14.27
CA PRO A 174 11.35 -8.09 13.22
C PRO A 174 12.61 -7.93 12.37
N LYS A 175 12.43 -7.78 11.05
CA LYS A 175 13.53 -7.55 10.11
C LYS A 175 13.37 -6.18 9.44
N PRO A 176 14.47 -5.46 9.16
CA PRO A 176 14.40 -4.19 8.44
C PRO A 176 13.70 -4.34 7.08
N LEU A 177 12.76 -3.45 6.80
CA LEU A 177 12.10 -3.35 5.50
C LEU A 177 12.99 -2.57 4.53
N VAL A 178 13.54 -3.27 3.53
CA VAL A 178 14.47 -2.68 2.56
C VAL A 178 13.79 -2.51 1.21
N TYR A 179 13.40 -1.28 0.90
CA TYR A 179 12.90 -0.90 -0.43
C TYR A 179 13.66 0.32 -0.97
N LYS A 180 14.25 0.17 -2.17
CA LYS A 180 15.03 1.24 -2.82
C LYS A 180 14.13 2.13 -3.67
N ALA A 181 13.55 3.14 -3.06
CA ALA A 181 12.81 4.18 -3.76
C ALA A 181 13.76 5.27 -4.29
N LYS A 182 13.38 5.90 -5.42
CA LYS A 182 14.03 7.10 -5.93
C LYS A 182 13.03 8.24 -5.89
N ARG A 183 13.46 9.41 -5.45
CA ARG A 183 12.63 10.61 -5.42
C ARG A 183 12.13 10.94 -6.81
N GLN A 184 10.82 11.16 -6.91
CA GLN A 184 10.19 11.72 -8.09
C GLN A 184 10.26 13.24 -8.00
N THR A 185 10.64 13.86 -9.11
CA THR A 185 10.73 15.31 -9.24
C THR A 185 9.64 15.82 -10.17
N PRO A 186 9.09 17.01 -9.92
CA PRO A 186 8.11 17.62 -10.82
C PRO A 186 8.66 17.75 -12.25
N ALA A 187 7.81 17.52 -13.23
CA ALA A 187 8.11 17.75 -14.63
C ALA A 187 8.54 19.21 -14.84
N THR A 188 9.57 19.44 -15.65
CA THR A 188 9.98 20.80 -15.99
C THR A 188 8.95 21.45 -16.90
N GLU A 189 8.90 22.78 -16.92
CA GLU A 189 8.03 23.51 -17.86
C GLU A 189 8.27 23.10 -19.31
N HIS A 190 9.53 22.94 -19.71
CA HIS A 190 9.87 22.40 -21.03
C HIS A 190 9.27 21.01 -21.31
N GLN A 191 9.27 20.10 -20.33
CA GLN A 191 8.64 18.79 -20.50
C GLN A 191 7.12 18.89 -20.62
N LYS A 192 6.50 19.83 -19.90
CA LYS A 192 5.06 20.08 -19.96
C LYS A 192 4.66 20.68 -21.30
N GLU A 193 5.35 21.72 -21.75
CA GLU A 193 5.19 22.33 -23.07
C GLU A 193 5.30 21.28 -24.18
N ARG A 194 6.35 20.46 -24.14
CA ARG A 194 6.56 19.40 -25.14
C ARG A 194 5.42 18.38 -25.18
N LEU A 195 4.80 18.08 -24.03
CA LEU A 195 3.63 17.20 -24.00
C LEU A 195 2.39 17.86 -24.60
N ARG A 196 2.15 19.15 -24.35
CA ARG A 196 1.04 19.89 -24.95
C ARG A 196 1.13 19.88 -26.47
N GLU A 197 2.32 20.17 -27.01
CA GLU A 197 2.58 20.09 -28.46
C GLU A 197 2.28 18.69 -29.03
N LEU A 198 2.69 17.62 -28.32
CA LEU A 198 2.45 16.25 -28.78
C LEU A 198 0.96 15.86 -28.71
N LEU A 199 0.23 16.29 -27.68
CA LEU A 199 -1.20 16.06 -27.60
C LEU A 199 -1.95 16.74 -28.75
N GLU A 200 -1.60 18.00 -29.04
CA GLU A 200 -2.16 18.76 -30.17
C GLU A 200 -1.81 18.11 -31.50
N GLN A 201 -0.53 17.79 -31.74
CA GLN A 201 -0.04 17.16 -32.97
C GLN A 201 -0.77 15.85 -33.29
N TYR A 202 -1.09 15.04 -32.28
CA TYR A 202 -1.73 13.73 -32.44
C TYR A 202 -3.24 13.76 -32.17
N GLY A 203 -3.84 14.94 -31.95
CA GLY A 203 -5.28 15.11 -31.69
C GLY A 203 -5.77 14.33 -30.47
N ARG A 204 -4.96 14.24 -29.41
CA ARG A 204 -5.28 13.49 -28.19
C ARG A 204 -5.97 14.39 -27.16
N LYS A 205 -6.98 13.83 -26.47
CA LYS A 205 -7.66 14.52 -25.37
C LYS A 205 -6.70 14.69 -24.19
N ASP A 206 -6.66 15.88 -23.61
CA ASP A 206 -5.87 16.12 -22.40
C ASP A 206 -6.58 15.51 -21.19
N SER A 207 -5.85 14.64 -20.48
CA SER A 207 -6.26 14.03 -19.22
C SER A 207 -5.09 14.02 -18.22
N ILE A 208 -4.09 14.87 -18.44
CA ILE A 208 -2.86 14.88 -17.64
C ILE A 208 -3.06 15.80 -16.43
N SER A 209 -2.77 15.28 -15.24
CA SER A 209 -2.68 16.09 -14.02
C SER A 209 -1.37 16.89 -14.00
N TRP A 210 -1.35 18.04 -14.69
CA TRP A 210 -0.14 18.85 -14.93
C TRP A 210 0.59 19.33 -13.66
N GLU A 211 -0.15 19.53 -12.56
CA GLU A 211 0.40 20.01 -11.30
C GLU A 211 1.22 18.93 -10.58
N THR A 212 0.77 17.67 -10.68
CA THR A 212 1.41 16.52 -10.02
C THR A 212 2.32 15.73 -10.94
N LEU A 213 2.36 16.07 -12.23
CA LEU A 213 3.16 15.39 -13.26
C LEU A 213 4.65 15.37 -12.90
N THR A 214 5.23 14.17 -12.83
CA THR A 214 6.66 14.01 -12.57
C THR A 214 7.48 13.97 -13.86
N ARG A 215 8.78 14.28 -13.80
CA ARG A 215 9.70 14.20 -14.96
C ARG A 215 9.65 12.83 -15.63
N SER A 216 9.58 11.78 -14.82
CA SER A 216 9.61 10.40 -15.30
C SER A 216 8.30 9.99 -15.98
N GLU A 217 7.16 10.51 -15.50
CA GLU A 217 5.87 10.32 -16.16
C GLU A 217 5.82 11.12 -17.45
N ALA A 218 6.31 12.36 -17.42
CA ALA A 218 6.34 13.19 -18.60
C ALA A 218 7.10 12.53 -19.76
N SER A 219 8.31 12.02 -19.51
CA SER A 219 9.07 11.28 -20.52
C SER A 219 8.31 10.05 -21.04
N ARG A 220 7.70 9.26 -20.16
CA ARG A 220 6.92 8.07 -20.55
C ARG A 220 5.69 8.41 -21.39
N LEU A 221 4.98 9.50 -21.06
CA LEU A 221 3.82 9.96 -21.82
C LEU A 221 4.24 10.40 -23.23
N GLN A 222 5.36 11.12 -23.35
CA GLN A 222 5.91 11.50 -24.66
C GLN A 222 6.20 10.27 -25.52
N ASP A 223 6.83 9.25 -24.95
CA ASP A 223 7.13 7.99 -25.65
C ASP A 223 5.85 7.25 -26.09
N LYS A 224 4.83 7.21 -25.22
CA LYS A 224 3.54 6.57 -25.54
C LYS A 224 2.78 7.29 -26.65
N ILE A 225 2.73 8.62 -26.62
CA ILE A 225 2.04 9.42 -27.66
C ILE A 225 2.70 9.15 -29.01
N ARG A 226 4.04 9.21 -29.08
CA ARG A 226 4.81 8.92 -30.30
C ARG A 226 4.60 7.49 -30.81
N ALA A 227 4.40 6.53 -29.91
CA ALA A 227 4.13 5.15 -30.24
C ALA A 227 2.65 4.87 -30.61
N GLY A 228 1.76 5.88 -30.56
CA GLY A 228 0.32 5.71 -30.79
C GLY A 228 -0.40 4.89 -29.71
N LYS A 229 0.20 4.76 -28.52
CA LYS A 229 -0.28 3.90 -27.41
C LYS A 229 -1.03 4.68 -26.33
N LEU A 230 -1.44 5.90 -26.64
CA LEU A 230 -2.27 6.75 -25.79
C LEU A 230 -3.61 7.00 -26.47
#